data_AF-A0A939Y2A1-F1
#
_entry.id   AF-A0A939Y2A1-F1
#
_cell.length_a   1.000
_cell.length_b   1.000
_cell.length_c   1.000
_cell.angle_alpha   90.00
_cell.angle_beta   90.00
_cell.angle_gamma   90.00
#
_symmetry.space_group_name_H-M   'P 1'
#
loop_
_entity.id
_entity.type
_entity.pdbx_description
1 polymer ?
#
loop_
_entity_poly.entity_id
_entity_poly.type
_entity_poly.pdbx_seq_one_letter_code
_entity_poly.pdbx_strand_id
1 'polypeptide(L)'
;MLRLELKKVWKNRLTWIAFLLCTVIAVSAFFLNCFILDHNDIGVLPEHLTLLCDSGLGDMLLFLVLPILASFPAACSWYEEQKNNAVGLTLARTGRKEYYGSKALAVVISGFLMGVYPFLLNYALCLTAQPRQEMLSVSPAMTSSVYGAYFSTDVPVCLSLMLFPGLYMNAPIINMLVHIALIGIWCAGMALLTYAVSFFVHPNAVVVAVLPSLAAAVLYILLGAIGRSSWIAVDLLRLRSSIPIQNGTVIVLTTLILPFLVSAVLLTRQIKGEEL
;
A
#
# COMPACT_ATOMS: atom_id res chain seq x y z
N MET A 1 10.10 21.40 -13.34
CA MET A 1 8.64 21.32 -13.17
C MET A 1 8.20 20.54 -11.91
N LEU A 2 8.81 19.38 -11.61
CA LEU A 2 8.45 18.50 -10.47
C LEU A 2 8.26 19.18 -9.09
N ARG A 3 9.13 20.12 -8.70
CA ARG A 3 9.00 20.85 -7.42
C ARG A 3 7.70 21.65 -7.32
N LEU A 4 7.21 22.20 -8.43
CA LEU A 4 5.96 22.96 -8.47
C LEU A 4 4.75 22.04 -8.31
N GLU A 5 4.76 20.89 -8.98
CA GLU A 5 3.71 19.87 -8.88
C GLU A 5 3.60 19.31 -7.45
N LEU A 6 4.72 18.98 -6.81
CA LEU A 6 4.73 18.59 -5.40
C LEU A 6 4.16 19.68 -4.50
N LYS A 7 4.54 20.95 -4.71
CA LYS A 7 4.02 22.06 -3.90
C LYS A 7 2.50 22.23 -4.04
N LYS A 8 1.93 21.99 -5.23
CA LYS A 8 0.48 22.01 -5.45
C LYS A 8 -0.21 20.90 -4.68
N VAL A 9 0.31 19.67 -4.76
CA VAL A 9 -0.23 18.50 -4.05
C VAL A 9 -0.27 18.74 -2.53
N TRP A 10 0.79 19.29 -1.96
CA TRP A 10 0.90 19.57 -0.51
C TRP A 10 0.08 20.79 -0.05
N LYS A 11 -0.31 21.69 -0.95
CA LYS A 11 -1.17 22.83 -0.63
C LYS A 11 -2.65 22.45 -0.61
N ASN A 12 -3.02 21.33 -1.23
CA ASN A 12 -4.41 20.94 -1.37
C ASN A 12 -5.03 20.52 -0.01
N ARG A 13 -6.22 21.02 0.31
CA ARG A 13 -6.91 20.66 1.57
C ARG A 13 -7.31 19.19 1.61
N LEU A 14 -7.65 18.60 0.46
CA LEU A 14 -8.09 17.21 0.36
C LEU A 14 -6.97 16.21 0.67
N THR A 15 -5.72 16.54 0.33
CA THR A 15 -4.58 15.69 0.67
C THR A 15 -4.33 15.67 2.18
N TRP A 16 -4.48 16.81 2.86
CA TRP A 16 -4.44 16.88 4.32
C TRP A 16 -5.58 16.11 4.99
N ILE A 17 -6.80 16.16 4.44
CA ILE A 17 -7.93 15.36 4.93
C ILE A 17 -7.63 13.86 4.78
N ALA A 18 -7.04 13.45 3.65
CA ALA A 18 -6.63 12.06 3.45
C ALA A 18 -5.56 11.61 4.47
N PHE A 19 -4.57 12.46 4.75
CA PHE A 19 -3.58 12.18 5.80
C PHE A 19 -4.22 12.05 7.19
N LEU A 20 -5.17 12.92 7.53
CA LEU A 20 -5.89 12.88 8.81
C LEU A 20 -6.73 11.60 8.92
N LEU A 21 -7.41 11.18 7.86
CA LEU A 21 -8.11 9.90 7.85
C LEU A 21 -7.14 8.73 8.05
N CYS A 22 -5.99 8.73 7.37
CA CYS A 22 -4.94 7.73 7.58
C CYS A 22 -4.46 7.68 9.04
N THR A 23 -4.25 8.83 9.71
CA THR A 23 -3.83 8.84 11.12
C THR A 23 -4.90 8.30 12.04
N VAL A 24 -6.16 8.73 11.86
CA VAL A 24 -7.28 8.27 12.68
C VAL A 24 -7.42 6.75 12.58
N ILE A 25 -7.33 6.19 11.37
CA ILE A 25 -7.45 4.75 11.21
C ILE A 25 -6.25 4.03 11.83
N ALA A 26 -5.02 4.50 11.60
CA ALA A 26 -3.82 3.90 12.18
C ALA A 26 -3.87 3.88 13.72
N VAL A 27 -4.27 4.99 14.34
CA VAL A 27 -4.42 5.12 15.79
C VAL A 27 -5.57 4.24 16.31
N SER A 28 -6.71 4.20 15.61
CA SER A 28 -7.84 3.37 16.02
C SER A 28 -7.52 1.87 15.96
N ALA A 29 -6.80 1.43 14.92
CA ALA A 29 -6.31 0.08 14.79
C ALA A 29 -5.37 -0.25 15.95
N PHE A 30 -4.41 0.62 16.26
CA PHE A 30 -3.51 0.44 17.40
C PHE A 30 -4.28 0.21 18.71
N PHE A 31 -5.23 1.08 19.06
CA PHE A 31 -6.01 0.94 20.30
C PHE A 31 -6.82 -0.35 20.35
N LEU A 32 -7.50 -0.72 19.26
CA LEU A 32 -8.30 -1.94 19.22
C LEU A 32 -7.46 -3.19 19.49
N ASN A 33 -6.25 -3.23 18.95
CA ASN A 33 -5.38 -4.37 19.21
C ASN A 33 -4.78 -4.38 20.62
N CYS A 34 -4.49 -3.21 21.21
CA CYS A 34 -4.12 -3.15 22.62
C CYS A 34 -5.23 -3.71 23.52
N PHE A 35 -6.51 -3.44 23.22
CA PHE A 35 -7.64 -4.01 23.97
C PHE A 35 -7.76 -5.53 23.80
N ILE A 36 -7.53 -6.05 22.59
CA ILE A 36 -7.56 -7.50 22.32
C ILE A 36 -6.43 -8.22 23.07
N LEU A 37 -5.26 -7.58 23.17
CA LEU A 37 -4.09 -8.10 23.87
C LEU A 37 -4.26 -8.16 25.39
N ASP A 38 -5.00 -7.24 25.98
CA ASP A 38 -5.26 -7.20 27.43
C ASP A 38 -6.24 -8.29 27.89
N HIS A 39 -6.95 -8.95 26.96
CA HIS A 39 -7.92 -10.03 27.25
C HIS A 39 -7.41 -11.44 26.96
N ASN A 40 -6.31 -11.59 26.22
CA ASN A 40 -5.72 -12.89 25.90
C ASN A 40 -4.40 -13.05 26.67
N ASP A 41 -4.20 -14.22 27.30
CA ASP A 41 -2.98 -14.54 28.05
C ASP A 41 -1.70 -14.17 27.28
N ILE A 42 -0.77 -13.57 28.01
CA ILE A 42 0.58 -13.04 27.70
C ILE A 42 1.49 -13.97 26.87
N GLY A 43 1.03 -15.15 26.48
CA GLY A 43 1.78 -16.19 25.75
C GLY A 43 1.64 -16.18 24.22
N VAL A 44 0.74 -15.36 23.65
CA VAL A 44 0.61 -15.22 22.18
C VAL A 44 0.73 -13.76 21.83
N LEU A 45 1.96 -13.25 21.88
CA LEU A 45 2.26 -11.86 21.54
C LEU A 45 2.28 -11.70 20.01
N PRO A 46 1.32 -10.97 19.42
CA PRO A 46 1.29 -10.68 18.01
C PRO A 46 2.48 -9.78 17.70
N GLU A 47 3.30 -10.22 16.74
CA GLU A 47 4.49 -9.52 16.26
C GLU A 47 4.16 -8.07 15.86
N HIS A 48 5.08 -7.12 16.04
CA HIS A 48 4.83 -5.67 15.91
C HIS A 48 4.18 -5.16 14.59
N LEU A 49 4.06 -5.97 13.52
CA LEU A 49 3.33 -5.64 12.27
C LEU A 49 1.94 -6.30 12.17
N THR A 50 1.65 -7.32 12.99
CA THR A 50 0.34 -8.00 13.05
C THR A 50 -0.76 -7.11 13.63
N LEU A 51 -0.40 -6.06 14.38
CA LEU A 51 -1.38 -5.15 14.98
C LEU A 51 -2.23 -4.45 13.90
N LEU A 52 -1.66 -3.93 12.81
CA LEU A 52 -2.53 -3.40 11.75
C LEU A 52 -3.13 -4.54 10.92
N CYS A 53 -2.30 -5.45 10.41
CA CYS A 53 -2.71 -6.39 9.36
C CYS A 53 -3.57 -7.57 9.83
N ASP A 54 -3.63 -7.88 11.13
CA ASP A 54 -4.39 -9.02 11.68
C ASP A 54 -5.66 -8.57 12.43
N SER A 55 -5.83 -7.26 12.62
CA SER A 55 -7.12 -6.68 12.96
C SER A 55 -7.97 -6.63 11.68
N GLY A 56 -9.16 -7.25 11.66
CA GLY A 56 -10.03 -7.23 10.46
C GLY A 56 -10.32 -5.84 9.89
N LEU A 57 -10.08 -4.77 10.66
CA LEU A 57 -10.09 -3.38 10.19
C LEU A 57 -8.87 -2.99 9.34
N GLY A 58 -7.66 -3.43 9.67
CA GLY A 58 -6.49 -3.16 8.84
C GLY A 58 -6.52 -3.91 7.51
N ASP A 59 -7.22 -5.03 7.46
CA ASP A 59 -7.59 -5.66 6.19
C ASP A 59 -8.48 -4.77 5.34
N MET A 60 -9.61 -4.30 5.87
CA MET A 60 -10.47 -3.34 5.13
C MET A 60 -9.69 -2.09 4.70
N LEU A 61 -8.77 -1.64 5.55
CA LEU A 61 -7.90 -0.51 5.29
C LEU A 61 -6.98 -0.79 4.08
N LEU A 62 -6.25 -1.90 4.10
CA LEU A 62 -5.34 -2.34 3.03
C LEU A 62 -6.07 -2.58 1.71
N PHE A 63 -7.24 -3.24 1.76
CA PHE A 63 -7.98 -3.67 0.58
C PHE A 63 -8.71 -2.51 -0.12
N LEU A 64 -9.31 -1.59 0.65
CA LEU A 64 -10.26 -0.63 0.09
C LEU A 64 -9.88 0.82 0.38
N VAL A 65 -9.54 1.14 1.63
CA VAL A 65 -9.36 2.53 2.05
C VAL A 65 -8.03 3.11 1.56
N LEU A 66 -6.94 2.36 1.67
CA LEU A 66 -5.59 2.80 1.32
C LEU A 66 -5.41 3.14 -0.17
N PRO A 67 -5.86 2.30 -1.15
CA PRO A 67 -5.74 2.66 -2.57
C PRO A 67 -6.60 3.86 -2.94
N ILE A 68 -7.78 4.01 -2.31
CA ILE A 68 -8.63 5.19 -2.47
C ILE A 68 -7.89 6.43 -1.94
N LEU A 69 -7.35 6.37 -0.71
CA LEU A 69 -6.62 7.48 -0.09
C LEU A 69 -5.37 7.88 -0.88
N ALA A 70 -4.62 6.91 -1.38
CA ALA A 70 -3.42 7.14 -2.21
C ALA A 70 -3.72 7.79 -3.56
N SER A 71 -4.93 7.59 -4.10
CA SER A 71 -5.35 8.13 -5.39
C SER A 71 -5.83 9.59 -5.35
N PHE A 72 -6.23 10.11 -4.18
CA PHE A 72 -6.75 11.47 -4.05
C PHE A 72 -5.77 12.57 -4.48
N PRO A 73 -4.48 12.57 -4.07
CA PRO A 73 -3.52 13.56 -4.53
C PRO A 73 -3.46 13.69 -6.06
N ALA A 74 -3.54 12.54 -6.75
CA ALA A 74 -3.50 12.47 -8.20
C ALA A 74 -4.77 13.06 -8.83
N ALA A 75 -5.94 12.63 -8.37
CA ALA A 75 -7.22 13.06 -8.90
C ALA A 75 -7.46 14.57 -8.66
N CYS A 76 -7.10 15.08 -7.48
CA CYS A 76 -7.30 16.49 -7.14
C CYS A 76 -6.38 17.42 -7.93
N SER A 77 -5.08 17.06 -8.07
CA SER A 77 -4.11 17.85 -8.83
C SER A 77 -4.48 17.97 -10.31
N TRP A 78 -5.02 16.90 -10.90
CA TRP A 78 -5.52 16.96 -12.28
C TRP A 78 -6.80 17.80 -12.40
N TYR A 79 -7.78 17.54 -11.53
CA TYR A 79 -9.08 18.22 -11.57
C TYR A 79 -8.97 19.73 -11.37
N GLU A 80 -8.14 20.20 -10.43
CA GLU A 80 -7.94 21.64 -10.20
C GLU A 80 -7.32 22.35 -11.41
N GLU A 81 -6.40 21.69 -12.12
CA GLU A 81 -5.78 22.28 -13.30
C GLU A 81 -6.72 22.32 -14.50
N GLN A 82 -7.55 21.29 -14.66
CA GLN A 82 -8.56 21.26 -15.69
C GLN A 82 -9.65 22.30 -15.43
N LYS A 83 -10.11 22.44 -14.17
CA LYS A 83 -11.07 23.47 -13.78
C LYS A 83 -10.55 24.89 -13.99
N ASN A 84 -9.27 25.13 -13.73
CA ASN A 84 -8.65 26.45 -13.88
C ASN A 84 -8.14 26.72 -15.30
N ASN A 85 -8.36 25.82 -16.27
CA ASN A 85 -7.78 25.88 -17.63
C ASN A 85 -6.26 26.12 -17.64
N ALA A 86 -5.57 25.71 -16.57
CA ALA A 86 -4.14 25.95 -16.39
C ALA A 86 -3.29 25.00 -17.25
N VAL A 87 -3.87 23.87 -17.68
CA VAL A 87 -3.19 22.81 -18.45
C VAL A 87 -2.58 23.39 -19.72
N GLY A 88 -3.35 24.10 -20.56
CA GLY A 88 -2.86 24.66 -21.83
C GLY A 88 -1.71 25.66 -21.66
N LEU A 89 -1.81 26.54 -20.66
CA LEU A 89 -0.76 27.52 -20.32
C LEU A 89 0.53 26.86 -19.84
N THR A 90 0.43 25.81 -19.02
CA THR A 90 1.60 25.06 -18.58
C THR A 90 2.21 24.23 -19.72
N LEU A 91 1.37 23.60 -20.54
CA LEU A 91 1.80 22.76 -21.65
C LEU A 91 2.58 23.54 -22.69
N ALA A 92 2.14 24.76 -23.01
CA ALA A 92 2.81 25.65 -23.95
C ALA A 92 4.20 26.11 -23.49
N ARG A 93 4.47 26.13 -22.17
CA ARG A 93 5.74 26.62 -21.61
C ARG A 93 6.78 25.55 -21.36
N THR A 94 6.37 24.34 -20.97
CA THR A 94 7.30 23.23 -20.62
C THR A 94 7.36 22.12 -21.66
N GLY A 95 6.41 22.07 -22.59
CA GLY A 95 6.28 20.95 -23.53
C GLY A 95 5.62 19.71 -22.90
N ARG A 96 5.05 18.86 -23.76
CA ARG A 96 4.19 17.73 -23.35
C ARG A 96 4.93 16.66 -22.54
N LYS A 97 6.09 16.22 -23.03
CA LYS A 97 6.87 15.13 -22.40
C LYS A 97 7.31 15.49 -20.98
N GLU A 98 7.80 16.71 -20.78
CA GLU A 98 8.27 17.16 -19.48
C GLU A 98 7.12 17.41 -18.50
N TYR A 99 5.97 17.91 -18.98
CA TYR A 99 4.76 18.11 -18.18
C TYR A 99 4.19 16.78 -17.67
N TYR A 100 3.83 15.87 -18.57
CA TYR A 100 3.22 14.59 -18.19
C TYR A 100 4.17 13.71 -17.37
N GLY A 101 5.46 13.70 -17.69
CA GLY A 101 6.48 12.97 -16.93
C GLY A 101 6.70 13.52 -15.53
N SER A 102 6.83 14.85 -15.39
CA SER A 102 7.00 15.48 -14.07
C SER A 102 5.77 15.29 -13.18
N LYS A 103 4.58 15.34 -13.76
CA LYS A 103 3.32 15.15 -13.04
C LYS A 103 3.13 13.70 -12.61
N ALA A 104 3.41 12.74 -13.49
CA ALA A 104 3.42 11.32 -13.14
C ALA A 104 4.37 11.01 -11.97
N LEU A 105 5.58 11.57 -11.97
CA LEU A 105 6.53 11.41 -10.86
C LEU A 105 6.03 12.05 -9.55
N ALA A 106 5.44 13.24 -9.62
CA ALA A 106 4.86 13.88 -8.44
C ALA A 106 3.72 13.04 -7.84
N VAL A 107 2.87 12.46 -8.70
CA VAL A 107 1.79 11.54 -8.30
C VAL A 107 2.35 10.29 -7.64
N VAL A 108 3.34 9.64 -8.24
CA VAL A 108 4.00 8.43 -7.69
C VAL A 108 4.58 8.71 -6.31
N ILE A 109 5.32 9.81 -6.14
CA ILE A 109 5.91 10.20 -4.85
C ILE A 109 4.81 10.44 -3.81
N SER A 110 3.74 11.16 -4.18
CA SER A 110 2.64 11.44 -3.26
C SER A 110 1.85 10.20 -2.86
N GLY A 111 1.59 9.28 -3.80
CA GLY A 111 0.90 8.02 -3.54
C GLY A 111 1.75 7.07 -2.68
N PHE A 112 3.06 7.01 -2.92
CA PHE A 112 4.00 6.26 -2.09
C PHE A 112 3.99 6.75 -0.63
N LEU A 113 4.12 8.07 -0.44
CA LEU A 113 4.11 8.66 0.91
C LEU A 113 2.78 8.43 1.63
N MET A 114 1.65 8.53 0.92
CA MET A 114 0.33 8.26 1.50
C MET A 114 0.17 6.81 1.95
N GLY A 115 0.76 5.85 1.22
CA GLY A 115 0.76 4.44 1.60
C GLY A 115 1.69 4.12 2.77
N VAL A 116 2.91 4.68 2.80
CA VAL A 116 3.91 4.39 3.84
C VAL A 116 3.57 5.03 5.18
N TYR A 117 3.04 6.25 5.16
CA TYR A 117 2.81 7.05 6.36
C TYR A 117 1.96 6.37 7.46
N PRO A 118 0.75 5.83 7.18
CA PRO A 118 -0.06 5.19 8.22
C PRO A 118 0.61 3.97 8.84
N PHE A 119 1.33 3.16 8.05
CA PHE A 119 2.04 1.99 8.54
C PHE A 119 3.25 2.34 9.38
N LEU A 120 3.99 3.37 8.98
CA LEU A 120 5.16 3.84 9.73
C LEU A 120 4.75 4.48 11.06
N LEU A 121 3.65 5.23 11.07
CA LEU A 121 3.05 5.77 12.29
C LEU A 121 2.58 4.64 13.22
N ASN A 122 1.84 3.67 12.69
CA ASN A 122 1.40 2.53 13.49
C ASN A 122 2.58 1.76 14.07
N TYR A 123 3.63 1.51 13.27
CA TYR A 123 4.83 0.87 13.76
C TYR A 123 5.50 1.64 14.90
N ALA A 124 5.61 2.96 14.78
CA ALA A 124 6.17 3.80 15.83
C ALA A 124 5.35 3.70 17.13
N LEU A 125 4.01 3.68 17.04
CA LEU A 125 3.14 3.46 18.20
C LEU A 125 3.38 2.09 18.84
N CYS A 126 3.47 1.04 18.03
CA CYS A 126 3.73 -0.32 18.52
C CYS A 126 5.06 -0.43 19.25
N LEU A 127 6.12 0.21 18.74
CA LEU A 127 7.44 0.27 19.39
C LEU A 127 7.43 0.99 20.75
N THR A 128 6.50 1.91 20.98
CA THR A 128 6.39 2.65 22.25
C THR A 128 5.59 1.91 23.31
N ALA A 129 4.67 1.04 22.90
CA ALA A 129 3.75 0.37 23.81
C ALA A 129 4.18 -1.05 24.21
N GLN A 130 4.91 -1.77 23.35
CA GLN A 130 5.39 -3.11 23.67
C GLN A 130 6.86 -3.11 24.11
N PRO A 131 7.23 -3.87 25.17
CA PRO A 131 8.62 -4.02 25.59
C PRO A 131 9.42 -4.81 24.54
N ARG A 132 10.61 -4.31 24.18
CA ARG A 132 11.52 -4.90 23.15
C ARG A 132 11.90 -6.37 23.36
N GLN A 133 11.67 -6.93 24.55
CA GLN A 133 12.04 -8.30 24.90
C GLN A 133 11.11 -9.36 24.30
N GLU A 134 9.96 -8.96 23.78
CA GLU A 134 8.98 -9.82 23.11
C GLU A 134 9.13 -9.83 21.58
N MET A 135 10.20 -9.20 21.07
CA MET A 135 10.69 -9.47 19.73
C MET A 135 11.13 -10.94 19.70
N LEU A 136 10.19 -11.83 19.40
CA LEU A 136 10.43 -13.22 19.04
C LEU A 136 11.31 -13.21 17.79
N SER A 137 12.59 -12.97 18.01
CA SER A 137 13.60 -13.68 17.26
C SER A 137 13.24 -15.14 17.47
N VAL A 138 12.67 -15.76 16.45
CA VAL A 138 12.80 -17.21 16.28
C VAL A 138 14.30 -17.42 16.06
N SER A 139 15.08 -17.29 17.12
CA SER A 139 16.49 -17.57 17.12
C SER A 139 16.63 -19.04 16.75
N PRO A 140 17.64 -19.44 15.95
CA PRO A 140 18.00 -20.84 15.78
C PRO A 140 18.21 -21.60 17.12
N ALA A 141 18.32 -20.87 18.25
CA ALA A 141 18.32 -21.42 19.59
C ALA A 141 16.94 -21.95 20.06
N MET A 142 15.82 -21.47 19.51
CA MET A 142 14.49 -22.00 19.81
C MET A 142 14.35 -23.43 19.28
N THR A 143 14.91 -23.74 18.10
CA THR A 143 14.94 -25.10 17.53
C THR A 143 15.86 -26.08 18.25
N SER A 144 16.79 -25.60 19.09
CA SER A 144 17.72 -26.45 19.85
C SER A 144 17.40 -26.55 21.35
N SER A 145 16.38 -25.83 21.83
CA SER A 145 15.88 -25.94 23.20
C SER A 145 14.78 -27.00 23.33
N VAL A 146 14.54 -27.52 24.54
CA VAL A 146 13.48 -28.51 24.84
C VAL A 146 12.07 -28.00 24.42
N TYR A 147 11.88 -26.68 24.32
CA TYR A 147 10.65 -26.06 23.81
C TYR A 147 10.55 -26.06 22.27
N GLY A 148 11.65 -26.24 21.54
CA GLY A 148 11.68 -26.32 20.07
C GLY A 148 10.96 -27.53 19.48
N ALA A 149 10.80 -28.60 20.25
CA ALA A 149 10.03 -29.77 19.85
C ALA A 149 8.51 -29.46 19.77
N TYR A 150 8.00 -28.59 20.64
CA TYR A 150 6.60 -28.14 20.63
C TYR A 150 6.28 -27.24 19.44
N PHE A 151 7.26 -26.48 18.94
CA PHE A 151 7.09 -25.57 17.81
C PHE A 151 7.53 -26.18 16.46
N SER A 152 7.97 -27.44 16.45
CA SER A 152 8.54 -28.10 15.26
C SER A 152 7.55 -28.28 14.09
N THR A 153 6.24 -28.31 14.36
CA THR A 153 5.18 -28.40 13.35
C THR A 153 4.65 -27.04 12.90
N ASP A 154 4.60 -26.04 13.80
CA ASP A 154 4.02 -24.72 13.50
C ASP A 154 5.02 -23.74 12.88
N VAL A 155 6.31 -23.87 13.18
CA VAL A 155 7.39 -23.06 12.60
C VAL A 155 7.49 -23.22 11.08
N PRO A 156 7.54 -24.45 10.49
CA PRO A 156 7.59 -24.59 9.03
C PRO A 156 6.32 -24.06 8.35
N VAL A 157 5.15 -24.13 9.00
CA VAL A 157 3.90 -23.58 8.48
C VAL A 157 3.94 -22.04 8.52
N CYS A 158 4.30 -21.42 9.64
CA CYS A 158 4.45 -19.96 9.74
C CYS A 158 5.46 -19.42 8.74
N LEU A 159 6.59 -20.12 8.57
CA LEU A 159 7.64 -19.73 7.65
C LEU A 159 7.20 -19.84 6.17
N SER A 160 6.29 -20.79 5.86
CA SER A 160 5.68 -20.93 4.53
C SER A 160 4.63 -19.87 4.18
N LEU A 161 4.16 -19.12 5.19
CA LEU A 161 3.19 -18.03 5.04
C LEU A 161 3.84 -16.66 4.90
N MET A 162 5.16 -16.56 5.09
CA MET A 162 5.94 -15.32 5.00
C MET A 162 6.56 -15.16 3.61
N LEU A 163 6.53 -13.94 3.08
CA LEU A 163 7.09 -13.64 1.76
C LEU A 163 8.62 -13.74 1.73
N PHE A 164 9.29 -13.33 2.82
CA PHE A 164 10.75 -13.36 2.96
C PHE A 164 11.20 -14.04 4.26
N PRO A 165 11.13 -15.37 4.34
CA PRO A 165 11.39 -16.10 5.58
C PRO A 165 12.84 -15.94 6.08
N GLY A 166 13.83 -15.97 5.18
CA GLY A 166 15.23 -15.77 5.57
C GLY A 166 15.54 -14.36 6.09
N LEU A 167 14.80 -13.35 5.61
CA LEU A 167 14.96 -11.96 6.04
C LEU A 167 14.26 -11.73 7.39
N TYR A 168 13.10 -12.34 7.57
CA TYR A 168 12.37 -12.34 8.83
C TYR A 168 13.19 -12.92 9.99
N MET A 169 13.83 -14.08 9.79
CA MET A 169 14.60 -14.78 10.82
C MET A 169 15.88 -14.05 11.23
N ASN A 170 16.57 -13.41 10.27
CA ASN A 170 17.86 -12.77 10.51
C ASN A 170 17.73 -11.28 10.88
N ALA A 171 16.73 -10.58 10.35
CA ALA A 171 16.57 -9.14 10.51
C ALA A 171 15.07 -8.74 10.46
N PRO A 172 14.29 -8.98 11.53
CA PRO A 172 12.84 -8.77 11.53
C PRO A 172 12.44 -7.31 11.26
N ILE A 173 13.22 -6.34 11.75
CA ILE A 173 13.00 -4.91 11.51
C ILE A 173 13.15 -4.56 10.03
N ILE A 174 14.15 -5.15 9.35
CA ILE A 174 14.37 -4.91 7.92
C ILE A 174 13.24 -5.52 7.12
N ASN A 175 12.83 -6.75 7.47
CA ASN A 175 11.69 -7.39 6.84
C ASN A 175 10.41 -6.54 6.95
N MET A 176 10.18 -5.93 8.12
CA MET A 176 9.07 -5.01 8.35
C MET A 176 9.13 -3.77 7.43
N LEU A 177 10.27 -3.10 7.34
CA LEU A 177 10.45 -1.94 6.46
C LEU A 177 10.25 -2.29 4.98
N VAL A 178 10.66 -3.49 4.57
CA VAL A 178 10.43 -3.99 3.20
C VAL A 178 8.94 -4.15 2.90
N HIS A 179 8.15 -4.72 3.81
CA HIS A 179 6.70 -4.86 3.60
C HIS A 179 6.00 -3.50 3.54
N ILE A 180 6.38 -2.55 4.41
CA ILE A 180 5.87 -1.17 4.35
C ILE A 180 6.21 -0.50 3.01
N ALA A 181 7.42 -0.70 2.51
CA ALA A 181 7.83 -0.19 1.21
C ALA A 181 7.03 -0.83 0.06
N LEU A 182 6.76 -2.14 0.10
CA LEU A 182 5.95 -2.83 -0.91
C LEU A 182 4.52 -2.29 -0.95
N ILE A 183 3.90 -2.03 0.21
CA ILE A 183 2.58 -1.39 0.31
C ILE A 183 2.62 0.02 -0.30
N GLY A 184 3.67 0.78 -0.02
CA GLY A 184 3.90 2.10 -0.64
C GLY A 184 3.99 2.04 -2.16
N ILE A 185 4.73 1.07 -2.71
CA ILE A 185 4.86 0.89 -4.17
C ILE A 185 3.52 0.54 -4.80
N TRP A 186 2.73 -0.33 -4.16
CA TRP A 186 1.39 -0.66 -4.62
C TRP A 186 0.47 0.57 -4.65
N CYS A 187 0.48 1.38 -3.59
CA CYS A 187 -0.26 2.64 -3.52
C CYS A 187 0.16 3.63 -4.61
N ALA A 188 1.46 3.73 -4.87
CA ALA A 188 2.00 4.58 -5.93
C ALA A 188 1.54 4.13 -7.33
N GLY A 189 1.49 2.81 -7.58
CA GLY A 189 0.95 2.24 -8.81
C GLY A 189 -0.53 2.59 -9.00
N MET A 190 -1.33 2.45 -7.95
CA MET A 190 -2.76 2.80 -7.98
C MET A 190 -2.99 4.31 -8.20
N ALA A 191 -2.19 5.17 -7.57
CA ALA A 191 -2.25 6.61 -7.79
C ALA A 191 -1.88 6.99 -9.23
N LEU A 192 -0.87 6.33 -9.81
CA LEU A 192 -0.47 6.54 -11.20
C LEU A 192 -1.54 6.04 -12.19
N LEU A 193 -2.18 4.91 -11.90
CA LEU A 193 -3.31 4.41 -12.70
C LEU A 193 -4.49 5.39 -12.65
N THR A 194 -4.78 5.95 -11.49
CA THR A 194 -5.79 7.00 -11.30
C THR A 194 -5.50 8.21 -12.17
N TYR A 195 -4.26 8.69 -12.15
CA TYR A 195 -3.84 9.79 -13.00
C TYR A 195 -4.03 9.47 -14.49
N ALA A 196 -3.68 8.27 -14.93
CA ALA A 196 -3.84 7.86 -16.32
C ALA A 196 -5.31 7.72 -16.75
N VAL A 197 -6.19 7.20 -15.87
CA VAL A 197 -7.63 7.09 -16.13
C VAL A 197 -8.30 8.47 -16.16
N SER A 198 -7.78 9.42 -15.40
CA SER A 198 -8.30 10.79 -15.32
C SER A 198 -8.34 11.53 -16.67
N PHE A 199 -7.59 11.09 -17.67
CA PHE A 199 -7.64 11.66 -19.02
C PHE A 199 -8.89 11.28 -19.81
N PHE A 200 -9.55 10.17 -19.45
CA PHE A 200 -10.67 9.62 -20.21
C PHE A 200 -12.04 9.84 -19.55
N VAL A 201 -12.04 10.14 -18.24
CA VAL A 201 -13.26 10.21 -17.42
C VAL A 201 -13.35 11.59 -16.78
N HIS A 202 -14.37 12.38 -17.15
CA HIS A 202 -14.54 13.78 -16.71
C HIS A 202 -15.81 14.11 -15.86
N PRO A 203 -16.23 13.29 -14.88
CA PRO A 203 -17.31 13.68 -13.98
C PRO A 203 -16.78 14.53 -12.80
N ASN A 204 -16.06 13.93 -11.85
CA ASN A 204 -15.63 14.56 -10.59
C ASN A 204 -14.32 13.95 -10.07
N ALA A 205 -13.50 14.73 -9.35
CA ALA A 205 -12.23 14.27 -8.77
C ALA A 205 -12.38 13.01 -7.89
N VAL A 206 -13.44 12.97 -7.07
CA VAL A 206 -13.73 11.81 -6.20
C VAL A 206 -14.05 10.56 -7.02
N VAL A 207 -14.83 10.69 -8.09
CA VAL A 207 -15.21 9.56 -8.94
C VAL A 207 -13.98 8.99 -9.65
N VAL A 208 -13.10 9.87 -10.13
CA VAL A 208 -11.84 9.46 -10.77
C VAL A 208 -10.93 8.72 -9.77
N ALA A 209 -10.85 9.17 -8.51
CA ALA A 209 -10.08 8.51 -7.45
C ALA A 209 -10.62 7.10 -7.10
N VAL A 210 -11.94 6.94 -7.05
CA VAL A 210 -12.57 5.68 -6.62
C VAL A 210 -12.58 4.63 -7.75
N LEU A 211 -12.56 5.03 -9.01
CA LEU A 211 -12.71 4.10 -10.15
C LEU A 211 -11.63 3.00 -10.22
N PRO A 212 -10.33 3.34 -10.16
CA PRO A 212 -9.23 2.36 -10.17
C PRO A 212 -9.26 1.38 -9.01
N SER A 213 -9.53 1.90 -7.82
CA SER A 213 -9.56 1.13 -6.57
C SER A 213 -10.76 0.20 -6.54
N LEU A 214 -11.92 0.65 -6.99
CA LEU A 214 -13.12 -0.17 -7.11
C LEU A 214 -12.95 -1.26 -8.19
N ALA A 215 -12.34 -0.94 -9.33
CA ALA A 215 -12.02 -1.93 -10.36
C ALA A 215 -11.08 -3.03 -9.84
N ALA A 216 -10.06 -2.66 -9.05
CA ALA A 216 -9.18 -3.63 -8.40
C ALA A 216 -9.93 -4.50 -7.39
N ALA A 217 -10.81 -3.91 -6.57
CA ALA A 217 -11.62 -4.66 -5.61
C ALA A 217 -12.56 -5.67 -6.29
N VAL A 218 -13.25 -5.28 -7.36
CA VAL A 218 -14.10 -6.18 -8.14
C VAL A 218 -13.29 -7.32 -8.75
N LEU A 219 -12.11 -7.03 -9.29
CA LEU A 219 -11.22 -8.04 -9.84
C LEU A 219 -10.79 -9.05 -8.76
N TYR A 220 -10.47 -8.59 -7.55
CA TYR A 220 -10.14 -9.49 -6.43
C TYR A 220 -11.32 -10.36 -6.00
N ILE A 221 -12.55 -9.81 -5.98
CA ILE A 221 -13.77 -10.59 -5.68
C ILE A 221 -14.00 -11.68 -6.73
N LEU A 222 -13.82 -11.36 -8.02
CA LEU A 222 -13.97 -12.33 -9.11
C LEU A 222 -12.91 -13.44 -9.03
N LEU A 223 -11.65 -13.10 -8.74
CA LEU A 223 -10.59 -14.10 -8.54
C LEU A 223 -10.89 -15.01 -7.33
N GLY A 224 -11.43 -14.44 -6.25
CA GLY A 224 -11.91 -15.18 -5.10
C GLY A 224 -13.03 -16.17 -5.46
N ALA A 225 -14.01 -15.74 -6.25
CA ALA A 225 -15.11 -16.58 -6.71
C ALA A 225 -14.66 -17.77 -7.59
N ILE A 226 -13.56 -17.62 -8.33
CA ILE A 226 -12.97 -18.67 -9.17
C ILE A 226 -12.12 -19.66 -8.34
N GLY A 227 -12.00 -19.46 -7.02
CA GLY A 227 -11.19 -20.30 -6.14
C GLY A 227 -9.69 -20.02 -6.26
N ARG A 228 -9.31 -18.87 -6.85
CA ARG A 228 -7.92 -18.39 -6.95
C ARG A 228 -7.64 -17.32 -5.89
N SER A 229 -8.08 -17.56 -4.66
CA SER A 229 -7.90 -16.63 -3.52
C SER A 229 -6.42 -16.34 -3.20
N SER A 230 -5.51 -17.27 -3.51
CA SER A 230 -4.06 -17.06 -3.36
C SER A 230 -3.46 -15.98 -4.28
N TRP A 231 -4.23 -15.48 -5.26
CA TRP A 231 -3.80 -14.45 -6.22
C TRP A 231 -4.18 -13.03 -5.79
N ILE A 232 -4.77 -12.91 -4.60
CA ILE A 232 -5.15 -11.63 -4.01
C ILE A 232 -3.87 -10.94 -3.50
N ALA A 233 -3.45 -9.89 -4.22
CA ALA A 233 -2.23 -9.12 -3.95
C ALA A 233 -2.07 -8.71 -2.48
N VAL A 234 -3.20 -8.35 -1.87
CA VAL A 234 -3.24 -7.78 -0.53
C VAL A 234 -2.89 -8.83 0.53
N ASP A 235 -3.21 -10.11 0.30
CA ASP A 235 -2.86 -11.19 1.23
C ASP A 235 -1.33 -11.46 1.23
N LEU A 236 -0.64 -11.13 0.14
CA LEU A 236 0.82 -11.21 0.00
C LEU A 236 1.55 -9.94 0.49
N LEU A 237 0.84 -8.82 0.61
CA LEU A 237 1.36 -7.59 1.21
C LEU A 237 1.28 -7.62 2.75
N ARG A 238 0.55 -8.58 3.32
CA ARG A 238 0.57 -8.88 4.76
C ARG A 238 1.92 -9.47 5.15
N LEU A 239 2.34 -9.25 6.41
CA LEU A 239 3.55 -9.90 6.95
C LEU A 239 3.41 -11.44 6.97
N ARG A 240 2.17 -11.90 7.20
CA ARG A 240 1.76 -13.29 7.25
C ARG A 240 0.53 -13.44 6.36
N SER A 241 0.66 -14.23 5.31
CA SER A 241 -0.47 -14.54 4.43
C SER A 241 -1.40 -15.55 5.11
N SER A 242 -2.68 -15.55 4.73
CA SER A 242 -3.66 -16.51 5.23
C SER A 242 -3.58 -17.89 4.55
N ILE A 243 -2.83 -17.99 3.43
CA ILE A 243 -2.73 -19.17 2.58
C ILE A 243 -1.25 -19.42 2.23
N PRO A 244 -0.74 -20.68 2.31
CA PRO A 244 0.66 -21.00 2.03
C PRO A 244 1.10 -20.55 0.64
N ILE A 245 2.25 -19.88 0.61
CA ILE A 245 2.76 -19.17 -0.57
C ILE A 245 3.52 -20.15 -1.47
N GLN A 246 2.84 -20.83 -2.40
CA GLN A 246 3.51 -21.69 -3.39
C GLN A 246 4.12 -20.92 -4.59
N ASN A 247 3.65 -19.69 -4.89
CA ASN A 247 4.08 -18.89 -6.06
C ASN A 247 4.14 -17.36 -5.79
N GLY A 248 4.36 -16.93 -4.54
CA GLY A 248 4.15 -15.52 -4.13
C GLY A 248 5.01 -14.48 -4.83
N THR A 249 6.22 -14.83 -5.26
CA THR A 249 7.10 -13.89 -5.99
C THR A 249 6.52 -13.47 -7.33
N VAL A 250 5.92 -14.41 -8.08
CA VAL A 250 5.27 -14.13 -9.37
C VAL A 250 4.04 -13.24 -9.16
N ILE A 251 3.26 -13.52 -8.11
CA ILE A 251 2.03 -12.78 -7.85
C ILE A 251 2.35 -11.36 -7.39
N VAL A 252 3.29 -11.17 -6.45
CA VAL A 252 3.77 -9.84 -6.01
C VAL A 252 4.29 -9.01 -7.20
N LEU A 253 5.05 -9.64 -8.10
CA LEU A 253 5.53 -8.96 -9.31
C LEU A 253 4.35 -8.58 -10.22
N THR A 254 3.39 -9.48 -10.47
CA THR A 254 2.25 -9.15 -11.32
C THR A 254 1.38 -8.03 -10.73
N THR A 255 1.13 -8.03 -9.42
CA THR A 255 0.22 -7.07 -8.78
C THR A 255 0.87 -5.70 -8.59
N LEU A 256 2.18 -5.64 -8.37
CA LEU A 256 2.92 -4.38 -8.32
C LEU A 256 3.14 -3.82 -9.72
N ILE A 257 3.52 -4.64 -10.70
CA ILE A 257 3.95 -4.17 -12.02
C ILE A 257 2.76 -3.80 -12.92
N LEU A 258 1.65 -4.55 -12.86
CA LEU A 258 0.49 -4.32 -13.72
C LEU A 258 -0.05 -2.88 -13.68
N PRO A 259 -0.28 -2.24 -12.52
CA PRO A 259 -0.76 -0.85 -12.50
C PRO A 259 0.24 0.14 -13.13
N PHE A 260 1.56 -0.11 -13.01
CA PHE A 260 2.57 0.69 -13.71
C PHE A 260 2.58 0.45 -15.22
N LEU A 261 2.40 -0.79 -15.68
CA LEU A 261 2.35 -1.10 -17.12
C LEU A 261 1.12 -0.49 -17.78
N VAL A 262 -0.06 -0.67 -17.18
CA VAL A 262 -1.31 -0.12 -17.71
C VAL A 262 -1.23 1.41 -17.76
N SER A 263 -0.75 2.04 -16.70
CA SER A 263 -0.59 3.50 -16.69
C SER A 263 0.46 4.00 -17.70
N ALA A 264 1.57 3.30 -17.89
CA ALA A 264 2.57 3.64 -18.90
C ALA A 264 2.01 3.54 -20.33
N VAL A 265 1.20 2.52 -20.64
CA VAL A 265 0.53 2.38 -21.95
C VAL A 265 -0.47 3.51 -22.18
N LEU A 266 -1.26 3.87 -21.17
CA LEU A 266 -2.21 4.98 -21.28
C LEU A 266 -1.52 6.34 -21.44
N LEU A 267 -0.43 6.58 -20.70
CA LEU A 267 0.37 7.81 -20.78
C LEU A 267 1.06 7.95 -22.15
N THR A 268 1.63 6.86 -22.67
CA THR A 268 2.28 6.90 -23.99
C THR A 268 1.30 7.14 -25.13
N ARG A 269 0.07 6.62 -25.03
CA ARG A 269 -1.02 6.96 -25.97
C ARG A 269 -1.37 8.45 -25.92
N GLN A 270 -1.48 9.05 -24.74
CA GLN A 270 -1.75 10.49 -24.62
C GLN A 270 -0.61 11.37 -25.12
N ILE A 271 0.65 10.97 -24.91
CA ILE A 271 1.81 11.70 -25.42
C ILE A 271 1.84 11.68 -26.97
N LYS A 272 1.38 10.59 -27.60
CA LYS A 272 1.35 10.42 -29.06
C LYS A 272 0.06 10.91 -29.75
N GLY A 273 -1.06 10.95 -29.03
CA GLY A 273 -2.40 11.13 -29.59
C GLY A 273 -2.73 12.51 -30.16
N GLU A 274 -1.86 13.51 -30.00
CA GLU A 274 -2.04 14.86 -30.56
C GLU A 274 -0.90 15.26 -31.52
N GLU A 275 -0.22 14.28 -32.14
CA GLU A 275 0.68 14.49 -33.30
C GLU A 275 -0.02 14.23 -34.65
N LEU A 276 -1.34 14.02 -34.65
CA LEU A 276 -2.22 13.91 -35.84
C LEU A 276 -3.24 15.07 -35.82
#